data_AF-A0A7Z7YRM5-F1
#
_entry.id   AF-A0A7Z7YRM5-F1
#
_cell.length_a   1.000
_cell.length_b   1.000
_cell.length_c   1.000
_cell.angle_alpha   90.00
_cell.angle_beta   90.00
_cell.angle_gamma   90.00
#
_symmetry.space_group_name_H-M   'P 1'
#
loop_
_entity.id
_entity.type
_entity.pdbx_description
1 polymer ?
#
loop_
_entity_poly.entity_id
_entity_poly.type
_entity_poly.pdbx_seq_one_letter_code
_entity_poly.pdbx_strand_id
1 'polypeptide(L)' 'MKKSKRQDLVTMIVKQNHIYKKADIIDYIDDHFGVRYSMTTIARDLTELH' A
#
# COMPACT_ATOMS: atom_id res chain seq x y z
N MET A 1 -2.06 5.91 11.28
CA MET A 1 -1.94 6.83 10.12
C MET A 1 -3.32 7.17 9.58
N LYS A 2 -3.57 8.41 9.11
CA LYS A 2 -4.83 8.80 8.42
C LYS A 2 -4.96 8.07 7.07
N LYS A 3 -6.18 7.71 6.67
CA LYS A 3 -6.47 6.96 5.42
C LYS A 3 -5.81 7.59 4.18
N SER A 4 -5.93 8.90 4.01
CA SER A 4 -5.39 9.63 2.84
C SER A 4 -3.88 9.44 2.68
N LYS A 5 -3.10 9.59 3.77
CA LYS A 5 -1.64 9.38 3.74
C LYS A 5 -1.26 7.94 3.39
N ARG A 6 -2.06 6.96 3.82
CA ARG A 6 -1.86 5.55 3.45
C ARG A 6 -2.09 5.33 1.96
N GLN A 7 -3.14 5.91 1.41
CA GLN A 7 -3.44 5.83 -0.03
C GLN A 7 -2.35 6.48 -0.87
N ASP A 8 -1.85 7.66 -0.47
CA ASP A 8 -0.72 8.32 -1.14
C ASP A 8 0.52 7.41 -1.14
N LEU A 9 0.80 6.78 -0.01
CA LEU A 9 1.95 5.88 0.16
C LEU A 9 1.82 4.61 -0.69
N VAL A 10 0.64 3.97 -0.70
CA VAL A 10 0.34 2.82 -1.57
C VAL A 10 0.49 3.21 -3.04
N THR A 11 -0.03 4.37 -3.44
CA THR A 11 0.10 4.89 -4.81
C THR A 11 1.54 5.08 -5.23
N MET A 12 2.34 5.71 -4.34
CA MET A 12 3.75 5.96 -4.59
C MET A 12 4.52 4.65 -4.76
N ILE A 13 4.28 3.65 -3.91
CA ILE A 13 4.93 2.34 -3.99
C ILE A 13 4.58 1.63 -5.29
N VAL A 14 3.30 1.61 -5.67
CA VAL A 14 2.84 0.96 -6.91
C VAL A 14 3.47 1.63 -8.13
N LYS A 15 3.55 2.96 -8.15
CA LYS A 15 4.11 3.71 -9.28
C LYS A 15 5.63 3.67 -9.37
N GLN A 16 6.33 3.78 -8.23
CA GLN A 16 7.80 3.88 -8.22
C GLN A 16 8.48 2.51 -8.28
N ASN A 17 7.91 1.49 -7.64
CA ASN A 17 8.51 0.16 -7.56
C ASN A 17 7.90 -0.85 -8.54
N HIS A 18 6.87 -0.45 -9.32
CA HIS A 18 6.12 -1.34 -10.21
C HIS A 18 5.57 -2.59 -9.50
N ILE A 19 5.23 -2.44 -8.21
CA ILE A 19 4.68 -3.52 -7.39
C ILE A 19 3.16 -3.46 -7.47
N TYR A 20 2.56 -4.49 -8.07
CA TYR A 20 1.10 -4.58 -8.25
C TYR A 20 0.47 -5.69 -7.40
N LYS A 21 1.28 -6.56 -6.79
CA LYS A 21 0.79 -7.62 -5.92
C LYS A 21 0.56 -7.08 -4.51
N LYS A 22 -0.61 -7.40 -3.96
CA LYS A 22 -1.04 -6.94 -2.62
C LYS A 22 -0.09 -7.39 -1.51
N ALA A 23 0.43 -8.61 -1.58
CA ALA A 23 1.37 -9.16 -0.61
C ALA A 23 2.68 -8.35 -0.62
N ASP A 24 3.26 -8.18 -1.80
CA ASP A 24 4.50 -7.41 -2.00
C ASP A 24 4.36 -5.95 -1.52
N ILE A 25 3.19 -5.31 -1.69
CA ILE A 25 2.92 -3.97 -1.14
C ILE A 25 2.90 -4.00 0.39
N ILE A 26 2.27 -5.01 1.00
CA ILE A 26 2.23 -5.14 2.47
C ILE A 26 3.63 -5.35 3.01
N ASP A 27 4.38 -6.28 2.42
CA ASP A 27 5.73 -6.62 2.85
C ASP A 27 6.67 -5.42 2.67
N TYR A 28 6.56 -4.69 1.57
CA TYR A 28 7.33 -3.45 1.36
C TYR A 28 7.03 -2.38 2.42
N ILE A 29 5.74 -2.21 2.77
CA ILE A 29 5.36 -1.22 3.79
C ILE A 29 5.84 -1.66 5.18
N ASP A 30 5.75 -2.95 5.50
CA ASP A 30 6.23 -3.52 6.76
C ASP A 30 7.75 -3.33 6.88
N ASP A 31 8.50 -3.66 5.83
CA ASP A 31 9.96 -3.58 5.81
C ASP A 31 10.50 -2.14 5.84
N HIS A 32 9.89 -1.21 5.10
CA HIS A 32 10.42 0.16 4.99
C HIS A 32 9.83 1.15 5.99
N PHE A 33 8.61 0.92 6.48
CA PHE A 33 7.92 1.85 7.38
C PHE A 33 7.60 1.24 8.76
N GLY A 34 7.82 -0.08 8.95
CA GLY A 34 7.47 -0.77 10.19
C GLY A 34 5.96 -0.81 10.46
N VAL A 35 5.15 -0.68 9.41
CA VAL A 35 3.68 -0.64 9.53
C VAL A 35 3.06 -1.75 8.70
N ARG A 36 2.33 -2.64 9.37
CA ARG A 36 1.62 -3.72 8.70
C ARG A 36 0.16 -3.34 8.42
N TYR A 37 -0.25 -3.41 7.17
CA TYR A 37 -1.64 -3.28 6.77
C TYR A 37 -2.25 -4.64 6.44
N SER A 38 -3.52 -4.82 6.78
CA SER A 38 -4.24 -6.02 6.35
C SER A 38 -4.40 -6.04 4.84
N MET A 39 -4.46 -7.24 4.26
CA MET A 39 -4.67 -7.43 2.83
C MET A 39 -5.98 -6.81 2.34
N THR A 40 -7.02 -6.81 3.17
CA THR A 40 -8.30 -6.15 2.89
C THR A 40 -8.19 -4.63 2.84
N THR A 41 -7.32 -4.04 3.66
CA THR A 41 -7.06 -2.59 3.67
C THR A 41 -6.38 -2.16 2.37
N ILE A 42 -5.27 -2.83 2.01
CA ILE A 42 -4.54 -2.53 0.77
C ILE A 42 -5.42 -2.79 -0.45
N ALA A 43 -6.21 -3.86 -0.45
CA ALA A 43 -7.15 -4.14 -1.54
C ALA A 43 -8.17 -2.99 -1.74
N ARG A 44 -8.76 -2.47 -0.66
CA ARG A 44 -9.69 -1.33 -0.74
C ARG A 44 -8.99 -0.08 -1.25
N ASP A 45 -7.79 0.22 -0.74
CA ASP A 45 -7.04 1.39 -1.18
C ASP A 45 -6.67 1.32 -2.66
N LEU A 46 -6.29 0.14 -3.16
CA LEU A 46 -6.01 -0.10 -4.59
C LEU A 46 -7.26 0.01 -5.47
N THR A 47 -8.43 -0.39 -4.98
CA THR A 47 -9.70 -0.24 -5.71
C THR A 47 -10.15 1.22 -5.77
N GLU A 48 -9.92 1.99 -4.69
CA GLU A 48 -10.23 3.42 -4.63
C GLU A 48 -9.22 4.30 -5.40
N LEU A 49 -8.12 3.71 -5.87
CA LEU A 49 -7.08 4.36 -6.68
C LEU A 49 -7.42 4.45 -8.17
N HIS A 50 -8.57 3.90 -8.58
CA HIS A 50 -9.10 3.92 -9.94
C HIS A 50 -10.08 5.09 -10.16
#